data_AF-E9ISC8-F1
#
_entry.id   AF-E9ISC8-F1
#
_cell.length_a   1.000
_cell.length_b   1.000
_cell.length_c   1.000
_cell.angle_alpha   90.00
_cell.angle_beta   90.00
_cell.angle_gamma   90.00
#
_symmetry.space_group_name_H-M   'P 1'
#
loop_
_entity.id
_entity.type
_entity.pdbx_description
1 polymer ?
#
loop_
_entity_poly.entity_id
_entity_poly.type
_entity_poly.pdbx_seq_one_letter_code
_entity_poly.pdbx_strand_id
1 'polypeptide(L)'
;SKQNSVADRLSRLKNVDTEWELADYAFNESTNTFGVPEIDLFATSFNTKCQKFCSWITEPDAWAIDAFSISWSELYFYAFPPFSMILRTLNKI
;
A
#
# COMPACT_ATOMS: atom_id res chain seq x y z
N SER A 1 -29.13 -8.80 -14.94
CA SER A 1 -28.03 -8.65 -13.97
C SER A 1 -28.08 -7.24 -13.41
N LYS A 2 -28.50 -7.08 -12.15
CA LYS A 2 -28.83 -5.77 -11.54
C LYS A 2 -27.52 -5.01 -11.28
N GLN A 3 -27.37 -3.87 -11.94
CA GLN A 3 -26.18 -3.03 -11.94
C GLN A 3 -25.88 -2.49 -10.54
N ASN A 4 -24.70 -2.84 -10.03
CA ASN A 4 -24.18 -2.33 -8.77
C ASN A 4 -23.51 -0.95 -8.95
N SER A 5 -24.10 -0.07 -9.76
CA SER A 5 -23.53 1.25 -10.11
C SER A 5 -23.31 2.16 -8.91
N VAL A 6 -24.09 1.95 -7.85
CA VAL A 6 -23.97 2.68 -6.58
C VAL A 6 -22.75 2.18 -5.79
N ALA A 7 -22.54 0.87 -5.62
CA ALA A 7 -21.34 0.40 -4.93
C ALA A 7 -20.07 0.67 -5.75
N ASP A 8 -20.17 0.60 -7.08
CA ASP A 8 -19.09 0.95 -7.99
C ASP A 8 -18.71 2.44 -7.91
N ARG A 9 -19.69 3.32 -7.67
CA ARG A 9 -19.45 4.75 -7.47
C ARG A 9 -18.95 5.05 -6.06
N LEU A 10 -19.46 4.35 -5.05
CA LEU A 10 -19.07 4.51 -3.66
C LEU A 10 -17.68 3.92 -3.38
N SER A 11 -17.26 2.85 -4.05
CA SER A 11 -15.86 2.35 -4.02
C SER A 11 -14.87 3.30 -4.69
N ARG A 12 -15.36 4.18 -5.59
CA ARG A 12 -14.58 5.25 -6.23
C ARG A 12 -14.64 6.58 -5.48
N LEU A 13 -15.53 6.73 -4.49
CA LEU A 13 -15.70 7.94 -3.70
C LEU A 13 -15.01 7.78 -2.35
N LYS A 14 -13.81 8.36 -2.24
CA LYS A 14 -13.01 8.55 -1.03
C LYS A 14 -12.99 7.34 -0.09
N ASN A 15 -12.00 6.49 -0.34
CA ASN A 15 -11.54 5.45 0.57
C ASN A 15 -11.18 6.03 1.94
N VAL A 16 -12.14 6.09 2.85
CA VAL A 16 -11.85 6.25 4.29
C VAL A 16 -11.34 4.90 4.85
N ASP A 17 -11.57 3.80 4.12
CA ASP A 17 -11.10 2.45 4.43
C ASP A 17 -9.73 2.09 3.81
N THR A 18 -8.93 3.04 3.28
CA THR A 18 -7.58 2.76 2.75
C THR A 18 -6.44 2.97 3.74
N GLU A 19 -6.72 3.46 4.94
CA GLU A 19 -5.68 3.78 5.93
C GLU A 19 -5.42 2.63 6.91
N TRP A 20 -5.67 1.39 6.49
CA TRP A 20 -5.27 0.23 7.29
C TRP A 20 -3.77 0.06 7.16
N GLU A 21 -3.08 0.23 8.28
CA GLU A 21 -1.68 -0.11 8.43
C GLU A 21 -1.54 -1.27 9.43
N LEU A 22 -0.45 -2.01 9.32
CA LEU A 22 -0.06 -2.93 10.38
C LEU A 22 0.31 -2.11 11.63
N ALA A 23 -0.13 -2.57 12.80
CA ALA A 23 0.22 -1.92 14.05
C ALA A 23 1.76 -1.84 14.23
N ASP A 24 2.24 -0.72 14.79
CA ASP A 24 3.68 -0.45 14.93
C ASP A 24 4.44 -1.58 15.62
N TYR A 25 3.87 -2.18 16.67
CA TYR A 25 4.53 -3.28 17.39
C TYR A 25 4.75 -4.49 16.47
N ALA A 26 3.77 -4.83 15.63
CA ALA A 26 3.84 -5.97 14.73
C ALA A 26 4.78 -5.69 13.55
N PHE A 27 4.81 -4.44 13.05
CA PHE A 27 5.82 -4.01 12.09
C PHE A 27 7.24 -4.12 12.69
N ASN A 28 7.44 -3.65 13.93
CA ASN A 28 8.73 -3.75 14.62
C ASN A 28 9.15 -5.21 14.86
N GLU A 29 8.23 -6.11 15.23
CA GLU A 29 8.54 -7.55 15.33
C GLU A 29 8.94 -8.16 13.98
N SER A 30 8.25 -7.75 12.91
CA SER A 30 8.57 -8.19 11.55
C SER A 30 9.97 -7.72 11.14
N THR A 31 10.31 -6.45 11.37
CA THR A 31 11.62 -5.91 10.97
C THR A 31 12.77 -6.46 11.81
N ASN A 32 12.55 -6.74 13.09
CA ASN A 32 13.52 -7.44 13.94
C ASN A 32 13.84 -8.85 13.42
N THR A 33 12.88 -9.51 12.77
CA THR A 33 13.01 -10.88 12.28
C THR A 33 13.56 -10.93 10.85
N PHE A 34 13.03 -10.09 9.96
CA PHE A 34 13.28 -10.18 8.52
C PHE A 34 14.26 -9.13 8.00
N GLY A 35 14.52 -8.06 8.76
CA GLY A 35 15.27 -6.88 8.34
C GLY A 35 14.37 -5.64 8.16
N VAL A 36 14.99 -4.46 8.09
CA VAL A 36 14.28 -3.19 7.89
C VAL A 36 14.09 -2.92 6.40
N PRO A 37 12.85 -2.88 5.88
CA PRO A 37 12.56 -2.63 4.48
C PRO A 37 12.95 -1.21 4.07
N GLU A 38 13.32 -1.04 2.80
CA GLU A 38 13.73 0.26 2.27
C GLU A 38 12.53 1.14 1.87
N ILE A 39 11.41 0.52 1.51
CA ILE A 39 10.25 1.20 0.93
C ILE A 39 8.93 0.55 1.37
N ASP A 40 7.94 1.39 1.67
CA ASP A 40 6.55 1.01 1.90
C ASP A 40 5.73 1.18 0.62
N LEU A 41 5.20 0.09 0.05
CA LEU A 41 4.52 0.14 -1.24
C LEU A 41 3.07 0.65 -1.16
N PHE A 42 2.47 0.71 0.02
CA PHE A 42 1.04 1.00 0.15
C PHE A 42 0.79 1.97 1.30
N ALA A 43 1.36 3.18 1.21
CA ALA A 43 1.30 4.16 2.27
C ALA A 43 1.07 5.59 1.77
N THR A 44 0.85 6.47 2.73
CA THR A 44 0.78 7.92 2.61
C THR A 44 1.89 8.55 3.44
N SER A 45 2.07 9.86 3.32
CA SER A 45 2.98 10.62 4.18
C SER A 45 2.68 10.50 5.68
N PHE A 46 1.46 10.11 6.07
CA PHE A 46 1.03 10.03 7.48
C PHE A 46 1.23 8.66 8.13
N ASN A 47 1.24 7.58 7.33
CA ASN A 47 1.19 6.20 7.85
C ASN A 47 2.32 5.30 7.32
N THR A 48 3.25 5.87 6.54
CA THR A 48 4.39 5.10 6.03
C THR A 48 5.21 4.48 7.16
N LYS A 49 5.53 3.19 7.01
CA LYS A 49 6.46 2.49 7.90
C LYS A 49 7.93 2.61 7.49
N CYS A 50 8.19 3.22 6.33
CA CYS A 50 9.51 3.39 5.75
C CYS A 50 9.80 4.85 5.40
N GLN A 51 11.09 5.19 5.20
CA GLN A 51 11.47 6.54 4.75
C GLN A 51 11.03 6.79 3.30
N LYS A 52 11.11 5.79 2.42
CA LYS A 52 10.56 5.84 1.07
C LYS A 52 9.19 5.19 1.07
N PHE A 53 8.25 5.73 0.31
CA PHE A 53 6.93 5.12 0.16
C PHE A 53 6.31 5.39 -1.22
N CYS A 54 5.40 4.52 -1.63
CA CYS A 54 4.55 4.71 -2.79
C CYS A 54 3.14 5.09 -2.32
N SER A 55 2.60 6.15 -2.90
CA SER A 55 1.22 6.60 -2.63
C SER A 55 0.33 6.34 -3.82
N TRP A 56 -0.94 6.06 -3.56
CA TRP A 56 -1.95 5.91 -4.62
C TRP A 56 -2.24 7.24 -5.33
N ILE A 57 -1.99 8.37 -4.66
CA ILE A 57 -2.17 9.71 -5.18
C ILE A 57 -0.82 10.42 -5.27
N THR A 58 -0.77 11.54 -5.99
CA THR A 58 0.40 12.41 -5.98
C THR A 58 0.56 13.04 -4.60
N GLU A 59 1.64 12.69 -3.90
CA GLU A 59 2.10 13.37 -2.70
C GLU A 59 3.51 13.93 -2.94
N PRO A 60 3.84 15.11 -2.39
CA PRO A 60 5.16 15.73 -2.59
C PRO A 60 6.33 14.82 -2.21
N ASP A 61 6.16 14.02 -1.16
CA ASP A 61 7.20 13.19 -0.58
C ASP A 61 7.14 11.71 -1.02
N ALA A 62 6.13 11.34 -1.82
CA ALA A 62 6.01 9.98 -2.33
C ALA A 62 7.12 9.71 -3.37
N TRP A 63 7.76 8.55 -3.24
CA TRP A 63 8.80 8.11 -4.16
C TRP A 63 8.23 7.77 -5.54
N ALA A 64 7.05 7.16 -5.57
CA ALA A 64 6.29 6.90 -6.79
C ALA A 64 4.79 6.99 -6.54
N ILE A 65 4.06 7.24 -7.63
CA ILE A 65 2.60 7.18 -7.67
C ILE A 65 2.22 5.78 -8.14
N ASP A 66 1.37 5.09 -7.38
CA ASP A 66 0.93 3.70 -7.59
C ASP A 66 2.09 2.69 -7.61
N ALA A 67 2.20 1.87 -6.56
CA ALA A 67 3.21 0.81 -6.48
C ALA A 67 3.13 -0.21 -7.62
N PHE A 68 1.99 -0.36 -8.31
CA PHE A 68 1.91 -1.28 -9.45
C PHE A 68 2.62 -0.75 -10.70
N SER A 69 2.94 0.55 -10.76
CA SER A 69 3.59 1.20 -11.91
C SER A 69 5.12 0.97 -11.98
N ILE A 70 5.73 0.51 -10.90
CA ILE A 70 7.17 0.32 -10.75
C ILE A 70 7.57 -1.17 -10.76
N SER A 71 8.84 -1.48 -11.03
CA SER A 71 9.36 -2.83 -10.81
C SER A 71 9.59 -3.11 -9.32
N TRP A 72 9.30 -4.32 -8.87
CA TRP A 72 9.57 -4.77 -7.49
C TRP A 72 10.80 -5.68 -7.36
N SER A 73 11.39 -6.08 -8.48
CA SER A 73 12.43 -7.12 -8.55
C SER A 73 13.70 -6.84 -7.76
N GLU A 74 14.02 -5.56 -7.54
CA GLU A 74 15.24 -5.13 -6.84
C GLU A 74 14.93 -4.36 -5.56
N LEU A 75 13.67 -4.36 -5.12
CA LEU A 75 13.25 -3.64 -3.92
C LEU A 75 13.17 -4.60 -2.74
N TYR A 76 13.83 -4.25 -1.65
CA TYR A 76 13.52 -4.85 -0.35
C TYR A 76 12.39 -4.03 0.29
N PHE A 77 11.16 -4.50 0.10
CA PHE A 77 9.96 -3.71 0.37
C PHE A 77 9.10 -4.28 1.49
N TYR A 78 8.30 -3.40 2.09
CA TYR A 78 7.13 -3.74 2.88
C TYR A 78 5.86 -3.46 2.06
N ALA A 79 4.91 -4.38 2.16
CA ALA A 79 3.64 -4.28 1.45
C ALA A 79 2.47 -4.67 2.35
N PHE A 80 1.63 -3.69 2.68
CA PHE A 80 0.35 -3.92 3.34
C PHE A 80 -0.78 -3.30 2.50
N PRO A 81 -1.16 -3.95 1.38
CA PRO A 81 -2.11 -3.39 0.45
C PRO A 81 -3.52 -3.32 1.04
N PRO A 82 -4.38 -2.41 0.55
CA PRO A 82 -5.82 -2.48 0.80
C PRO A 82 -6.37 -3.87 0.45
N PHE A 83 -7.39 -4.34 1.18
CA PHE A 83 -7.92 -5.70 1.02
C PHE A 83 -8.31 -6.04 -0.44
N SER A 84 -8.84 -5.07 -1.18
CA SER A 84 -9.21 -5.22 -2.59
C SER A 84 -8.02 -5.44 -3.53
N MET A 85 -6.81 -5.09 -3.11
CA MET A 85 -5.57 -5.16 -3.89
C MET A 85 -4.68 -6.35 -3.50
N ILE A 86 -5.04 -7.14 -2.48
CA ILE A 86 -4.23 -8.30 -2.04
C ILE A 86 -3.94 -9.26 -3.20
N LEU A 87 -4.95 -9.69 -3.94
CA LEU A 87 -4.76 -10.64 -5.05
C LEU A 87 -3.89 -10.06 -6.15
N ARG A 88 -4.06 -8.77 -6.47
CA ARG A 88 -3.24 -8.08 -7.48
C ARG A 88 -1.78 -7.97 -7.02
N THR A 89 -1.56 -7.72 -5.72
CA THR A 89 -0.23 -7.66 -5.10
C THR A 89 0.46 -9.00 -5.20
N LEU A 90 -0.21 -10.09 -4.78
CA LEU A 90 0.34 -11.44 -4.84
C LEU A 90 0.69 -11.89 -6.28
N ASN A 91 -0.11 -11.50 -7.27
CA ASN A 91 0.18 -11.82 -8.68
C ASN A 91 1.38 -11.06 -9.28
N LYS A 92 1.87 -10.01 -8.60
CA LYS A 92 3.00 -9.20 -9.08
C LYS A 92 4.34 -9.64 -8.47
N ILE A 93 4.31 -10.33 -7.33
CA ILE A 93 5.48 -10.98 -6.71
C ILE A 93 5.88 -12.19 -7.54
#